data_AF-A0A9D5JW37-F1
#
_entry.id   AF-A0A9D5JW37-F1
#
_cell.length_a   1.000
_cell.length_b   1.000
_cell.length_c   1.000
_cell.angle_alpha   90.00
_cell.angle_beta   90.00
_cell.angle_gamma   90.00
#
_symmetry.space_group_name_H-M   'P 1'
#
loop_
_entity.id
_entity.type
_entity.pdbx_description
1 polymer ?
#
loop_
_entity_poly.entity_id
_entity_poly.type
_entity_poly.pdbx_seq_one_letter_code
_entity_poly.pdbx_strand_id
1 'polypeptide(L)'
;WLIDPQKERAEFYQLRDGQYQQVAPDAEGGYRSAVLPGFWLRVEWLWQDPLPATEDVLLEVGGEAYARRWIERLRQRGFLPSAESNLGE
;
A
#
# COMPACT_ATOMS: atom_id res chain seq x y z
N TRP A 1 -6.00 11.66 -9.76
CA TRP A 1 -4.61 12.00 -9.44
C TRP A 1 -3.89 12.30 -10.75
N LEU A 2 -2.88 13.16 -10.73
CA LEU A 2 -2.00 13.42 -11.87
C LEU A 2 -0.59 12.99 -11.49
N ILE A 3 -0.04 12.01 -12.20
CA ILE A 3 1.29 11.45 -11.95
C ILE A 3 2.11 11.69 -13.21
N ASP A 4 3.24 12.38 -13.08
CA ASP A 4 4.19 12.67 -14.16
C ASP A 4 5.55 12.06 -13.81
N PRO A 5 5.86 10.84 -14.32
CA PRO A 5 7.12 10.16 -14.04
C PRO A 5 8.35 10.86 -14.62
N GLN A 6 8.20 11.68 -15.67
CA GLN A 6 9.34 12.39 -16.26
C GLN A 6 9.81 13.55 -15.39
N LYS A 7 8.90 14.10 -14.58
CA LYS A 7 9.17 15.22 -13.66
C LYS A 7 9.12 14.82 -12.18
N GLU A 8 8.98 13.52 -11.90
CA GLU A 8 8.80 12.96 -10.55
C GLU A 8 7.73 13.73 -9.74
N ARG A 9 6.61 14.03 -10.39
CA ARG A 9 5.56 14.88 -9.82
C ARG A 9 4.27 14.10 -9.61
N ALA A 10 3.72 14.19 -8.40
CA ALA A 10 2.41 13.64 -8.04
C ALA A 10 1.51 14.75 -7.49
N GLU A 11 0.35 14.95 -8.13
CA GLU A 11 -0.68 15.89 -7.69
C GLU A 11 -1.98 15.14 -7.40
N PHE A 12 -2.50 15.33 -6.20
CA PHE A 12 -3.72 14.67 -5.76
C PHE A 12 -4.84 15.70 -5.63
N TYR A 13 -6.03 15.34 -6.10
CA TYR A 13 -7.19 16.21 -6.07
C TYR A 13 -8.36 15.49 -5.42
N GLN A 14 -9.11 16.22 -4.60
CA GLN A 14 -10.33 15.75 -3.97
C GLN A 14 -11.48 16.69 -4.33
N LEU A 15 -12.67 16.13 -4.54
CA LEU A 15 -13.88 16.92 -4.77
C LEU A 15 -14.36 17.52 -3.45
N ARG A 16 -14.37 18.86 -3.36
CA ARG A 16 -14.87 19.63 -2.21
C ARG A 16 -15.71 20.78 -2.74
N ASP A 17 -16.92 20.92 -2.23
CA ASP A 17 -17.86 21.99 -2.63
C ASP A 17 -18.06 22.09 -4.16
N GLY A 18 -18.13 20.93 -4.82
CA GLY A 18 -18.32 20.84 -6.28
C GLY A 18 -17.09 21.17 -7.13
N GLN A 19 -15.91 21.38 -6.53
CA GLN A 19 -14.67 21.66 -7.23
C GLN A 19 -13.54 20.72 -6.82
N TYR A 20 -12.63 20.42 -7.74
CA TYR A 20 -11.43 19.65 -7.43
C TYR A 20 -10.38 20.55 -6.80
N GLN A 21 -10.05 20.28 -5.54
CA GLN A 21 -9.01 21.00 -4.80
C GLN A 21 -7.79 20.10 -4.64
N GLN A 22 -6.61 20.67 -4.85
CA GLN A 22 -5.36 19.94 -4.64
C GLN A 22 -5.16 19.65 -3.15
N VAL A 23 -4.70 18.44 -2.85
CA VAL A 23 -4.38 17.99 -1.50
C VAL A 23 -2.94 17.53 -1.50
N ALA A 24 -2.15 18.10 -0.60
CA ALA A 24 -0.77 17.69 -0.39
C ALA A 24 -0.71 16.35 0.36
N PRO A 25 0.36 15.56 0.17
CA PRO A 25 0.73 14.49 1.10
C PRO A 25 0.89 15.03 2.53
N ASP A 26 0.83 14.14 3.51
CA ASP A 26 1.14 14.45 4.91
C ASP A 26 2.63 14.76 5.12
N ALA A 27 3.00 15.06 6.38
CA ALA A 27 4.36 15.43 6.74
C ALA A 27 5.38 14.32 6.47
N GLU A 28 4.93 13.07 6.46
CA GLU A 28 5.71 11.87 6.17
C GLU A 28 5.74 11.52 4.67
N GLY A 29 5.17 12.37 3.81
CA GLY A 29 5.11 12.17 2.36
C GLY A 29 4.06 11.14 1.93
N GLY A 30 3.15 10.76 2.82
CA GLY A 30 2.04 9.86 2.57
C GLY A 30 0.82 10.56 1.99
N TYR A 31 0.23 10.01 0.93
CA TYR A 31 -1.09 10.42 0.45
C TYR A 31 -2.14 9.37 0.79
N ARG A 32 -3.26 9.80 1.39
CA ARG A 32 -4.41 8.95 1.71
C ARG A 32 -5.55 9.17 0.72
N SER A 33 -6.07 8.07 0.16
CA SER A 33 -7.19 8.14 -0.78
C SER A 33 -8.48 8.53 -0.08
N ALA A 34 -9.19 9.51 -0.65
CA ALA A 34 -10.53 9.87 -0.20
C ALA A 34 -11.63 8.91 -0.72
N VAL A 35 -11.34 8.14 -1.78
CA VAL A 35 -12.31 7.27 -2.45
C VAL A 35 -12.14 5.80 -2.05
N LEU A 36 -10.92 5.38 -1.69
CA LEU A 36 -10.59 4.02 -1.29
C LEU A 36 -10.23 4.01 0.20
N PRO A 37 -11.17 3.67 1.10
CA PRO A 37 -10.92 3.64 2.53
C PRO A 37 -9.73 2.75 2.88
N GLY A 38 -8.83 3.25 3.72
CA GLY A 38 -7.63 2.53 4.15
C GLY A 38 -6.50 2.48 3.11
N PHE A 39 -6.73 2.91 1.87
CA PHE A 39 -5.67 2.97 0.87
C PHE A 39 -4.85 4.26 1.00
N TRP A 40 -3.54 4.09 0.99
CA TRP A 40 -2.57 5.17 1.04
C TRP A 40 -1.29 4.74 0.31
N LEU A 41 -0.43 5.70 -0.02
CA LEU A 41 0.90 5.44 -0.58
C LEU A 41 1.90 6.50 -0.13
N ARG A 42 3.18 6.15 -0.02
CA ARG A 42 4.24 7.16 0.05
C ARG A 42 4.57 7.65 -1.35
N VAL A 43 4.60 8.96 -1.54
CA VAL A 43 4.86 9.55 -2.85
C VAL A 43 6.25 9.18 -3.37
N GLU A 44 7.23 9.07 -2.48
CA GLU A 44 8.59 8.68 -2.83
C GLU A 44 8.68 7.33 -3.56
N TRP A 45 7.79 6.37 -3.26
CA TRP A 45 7.79 5.05 -3.89
C TRP A 45 7.65 5.11 -5.41
N LEU A 46 6.99 6.16 -5.93
CA LEU A 46 6.75 6.31 -7.36
C LEU A 46 8.04 6.61 -8.13
N TRP A 47 9.08 7.12 -7.46
CA TRP A 47 10.29 7.70 -8.07
C TRP A 47 11.57 6.95 -7.74
N GLN A 48 11.50 5.91 -6.88
CA GLN A 48 12.69 5.13 -6.54
C GLN A 48 13.21 4.36 -7.76
N ASP A 49 14.54 4.28 -7.88
CA ASP A 49 15.23 3.43 -8.84
C ASP A 49 16.27 2.55 -8.09
N PRO A 50 15.99 1.24 -7.90
CA PRO A 50 14.80 0.51 -8.38
C PRO A 50 13.53 0.89 -7.61
N LEU A 51 12.36 0.67 -8.24
CA LEU A 51 11.07 0.73 -7.54
C LEU A 51 11.06 -0.24 -6.35
N PRO A 52 10.31 0.06 -5.28
CA PRO A 52 10.22 -0.84 -4.13
C PRO A 52 9.58 -2.17 -4.54
N ALA A 53 9.98 -3.24 -3.84
CA ALA A 53 9.37 -4.55 -4.06
C ALA A 53 7.86 -4.48 -3.79
N THR A 54 7.07 -5.12 -4.64
CA THR A 54 5.60 -5.09 -4.53
C THR A 54 5.14 -5.63 -3.18
N GLU A 55 5.84 -6.63 -2.66
CA GLU A 55 5.58 -7.30 -1.39
C GLU A 55 5.81 -6.36 -0.21
N ASP A 56 6.85 -5.54 -0.24
CA ASP A 56 7.16 -4.55 0.81
C ASP A 56 6.08 -3.46 0.82
N VAL A 57 5.71 -2.93 -0.35
CA VAL A 57 4.63 -1.95 -0.48
C VAL A 57 3.30 -2.52 0.04
N LEU A 58 2.96 -3.75 -0.32
CA LEU A 58 1.70 -4.36 0.10
C LEU A 58 1.67 -4.69 1.60
N LEU A 59 2.81 -5.08 2.17
CA LEU A 59 2.96 -5.25 3.63
C LEU A 59 2.78 -3.94 4.36
N GLU A 60 3.34 -2.85 3.84
CA GLU A 60 3.23 -1.53 4.48
C GLU A 60 1.82 -0.94 4.35
N VAL A 61 1.20 -1.03 3.17
CA VAL A 61 -0.16 -0.51 2.95
C VAL A 61 -1.21 -1.35 3.68
N GLY A 62 -1.10 -2.68 3.62
CA GLY A 62 -2.11 -3.60 4.14
C GLY A 62 -1.84 -4.12 5.56
N GLY A 63 -0.65 -3.91 6.11
CA GLY A 63 -0.26 -4.24 7.46
C GLY A 63 -0.52 -5.70 7.85
N GLU A 64 -0.95 -5.90 9.10
CA GLU A 64 -1.24 -7.23 9.66
C GLU A 64 -2.29 -8.00 8.85
N ALA A 65 -3.31 -7.32 8.33
CA ALA A 65 -4.37 -7.96 7.55
C ALA A 65 -3.82 -8.57 6.25
N TYR A 66 -2.90 -7.87 5.59
CA TYR A 66 -2.20 -8.40 4.42
C TYR A 66 -1.30 -9.57 4.79
N ALA A 67 -0.47 -9.42 5.83
CA ALA A 67 0.45 -10.46 6.30
C ALA A 67 -0.30 -11.76 6.66
N ARG A 68 -1.39 -11.66 7.42
CA ARG A 68 -2.22 -12.80 7.81
C ARG A 68 -2.81 -13.51 6.60
N ARG A 69 -3.35 -12.76 5.64
CA ARG A 69 -3.89 -13.32 4.39
C ARG A 69 -2.80 -14.03 3.58
N TRP A 70 -1.59 -13.47 3.55
CA TRP A 70 -0.48 -14.06 2.82
C TRP A 70 -0.03 -15.38 3.46
N ILE A 71 0.12 -15.42 4.78
CA ILE A 71 0.44 -16.65 5.54
C ILE A 71 -0.61 -17.73 5.26
N GLU A 72 -1.90 -17.39 5.35
CA GLU A 72 -2.98 -18.33 5.10
C GLU A 72 -2.94 -18.90 3.68
N ARG A 73 -2.67 -18.05 2.67
CA ARG A 73 -2.50 -18.49 1.28
C ARG A 73 -1.33 -19.47 1.13
N LEU A 74 -0.22 -19.25 1.83
CA LEU A 74 0.94 -20.14 1.78
C LEU A 74 0.64 -21.50 2.43
N ARG A 75 -0.11 -21.52 3.54
CA ARG A 75 -0.60 -22.76 4.17
C ARG A 75 -1.48 -23.55 3.20
N GLN A 76 -2.46 -22.90 2.57
CA GLN A 76 -3.36 -23.53 1.60
C GLN A 76 -2.62 -24.12 0.38
N ARG A 77 -1.46 -23.57 0.03
CA ARG A 77 -0.61 -24.07 -1.06
C ARG A 77 0.43 -25.10 -0.62
N GLY A 78 0.45 -25.47 0.67
CA GLY A 78 1.38 -26.45 1.22
C GLY A 78 2.81 -25.93 1.42
N PHE A 79 3.04 -24.62 1.35
CA PHE A 79 4.36 -24.02 1.59
C PHE A 79 4.66 -23.79 3.07
N LEU A 80 3.63 -23.81 3.92
CA LEU A 80 3.75 -23.70 5.37
C LEU A 80 2.93 -24.81 6.04
N PRO A 81 3.35 -25.33 7.20
CA PRO A 81 2.57 -26.29 7.98
C PRO A 81 1.23 -25.67 8.42
N SER A 82 0.25 -26.50 8.78
CA SER A 82 -1.01 -26.03 9.35
C SER A 82 -0.80 -25.46 10.76
N ALA A 83 -1.69 -24.57 11.23
CA ALA A 83 -1.53 -23.94 12.55
C ALA A 83 -1.55 -24.96 13.69
N GLU A 84 -2.19 -26.11 13.45
CA GLU A 84 -2.35 -27.22 14.40
C GLU A 84 -1.12 -28.14 14.48
N SER A 85 -0.14 -28.00 13.57
CA SER A 85 1.02 -28.88 13.49
C SER A 85 2.08 -28.64 14.58
N ASN A 86 1.93 -27.62 15.42
CA ASN A 86 2.91 -27.23 16.46
C ASN A 86 2.55 -27.68 17.89
N LEU A 87 1.58 -28.58 18.08
CA LEU A 87 1.15 -29.07 19.41
C LEU A 87 1.67 -30.47 19.78
N GLY A 88 2.75 -30.93 19.16
CA GLY A 88 3.34 -32.21 19.54
C GLY A 88 4.81 -32.31 19.14
N GLU A 89 5.69 -31.91 20.04
CA GLU A 89 6.94 -32.59 20.43
C GLU A 89 7.48 -31.98 21.73
#